data_AF-A0A936KTP1-F1
#
_entry.id   AF-A0A936KTP1-F1
#
_cell.length_a   1.000
_cell.length_b   1.000
_cell.length_c   1.000
_cell.angle_alpha   90.00
_cell.angle_beta   90.00
_cell.angle_gamma   90.00
#
_symmetry.space_group_name_H-M   'P 1'
#
loop_
_entity.id
_entity.type
_entity.pdbx_description
1 polymer ?
#
loop_
_entity_poly.entity_id
_entity_poly.type
_entity_poly.pdbx_seq_one_letter_code
_entity_poly.pdbx_strand_id
1 'polypeptide(L)'
;MKNFEATADELKKAYADILTWWSTEAFNKSTNQYYGFIDHFGKKDANAPLGIIMYSRILWSFSAASIFSKNADYLNVAKQTKAFLENHFYDKSNGGYFWEISAQRQALITKKQTYAQAFVLYGLCEYYAVSKDEKALTDALELFDLMEIHSLDKEFGGYFEAYTQEWTQLDDVRLSPVDQNNPKSMNTNLHVLEAYTRLLSITGNEKVKTALTNLAEVFYKYIIDKDGHLQLFFDKNWNSQVREHSYGHDIETSWLLWDAIETIGNESMKANINRSF
;
A
#
# COMPACT_ATOMS: atom_id res chain seq x y z
N MET A 1 -27.72 -23.18 -10.43
CA MET A 1 -26.69 -22.46 -9.64
C MET A 1 -25.34 -22.77 -10.28
N LYS A 2 -24.59 -21.76 -10.71
CA LYS A 2 -23.18 -21.95 -11.10
C LYS A 2 -22.43 -22.54 -9.90
N ASN A 3 -21.53 -23.49 -10.13
CA ASN A 3 -20.84 -24.23 -9.08
C ASN A 3 -19.78 -23.33 -8.40
N PHE A 4 -20.19 -22.56 -7.39
CA PHE A 4 -19.31 -21.65 -6.64
C PHE A 4 -18.10 -22.38 -6.02
N GLU A 5 -18.23 -23.66 -5.70
CA GLU A 5 -17.13 -24.47 -5.16
C GLU A 5 -16.03 -24.68 -6.22
N ALA A 6 -16.40 -25.00 -7.45
CA ALA A 6 -15.45 -25.17 -8.55
C ALA A 6 -14.66 -23.87 -8.82
N THR A 7 -15.35 -22.74 -8.86
CA THR A 7 -14.70 -21.43 -9.02
C THR A 7 -13.78 -21.11 -7.84
N ALA A 8 -14.19 -21.41 -6.61
CA ALA A 8 -13.34 -21.21 -5.43
C ALA A 8 -12.06 -22.04 -5.50
N ASP A 9 -12.13 -23.29 -5.96
CA ASP A 9 -10.96 -24.16 -6.08
C ASP A 9 -10.04 -23.75 -7.23
N GLU A 10 -10.58 -23.28 -8.35
CA GLU A 10 -9.79 -22.67 -9.44
C GLU A 10 -9.00 -21.45 -8.94
N LEU A 11 -9.65 -20.58 -8.17
CA LEU A 11 -9.00 -19.40 -7.59
C LEU A 11 -7.91 -19.77 -6.58
N LYS A 12 -8.14 -20.76 -5.71
CA LYS A 12 -7.11 -21.25 -4.78
C LYS A 12 -5.90 -21.82 -5.52
N LYS A 13 -6.13 -22.55 -6.62
CA LYS A 13 -5.05 -23.10 -7.43
C LYS A 13 -4.25 -21.99 -8.11
N ALA A 14 -4.93 -21.07 -8.80
CA ALA A 14 -4.29 -19.94 -9.46
C ALA A 14 -3.46 -19.12 -8.46
N TYR A 15 -4.00 -18.90 -7.27
CA TYR A 15 -3.32 -18.23 -6.17
C TYR A 15 -2.02 -18.96 -5.74
N ALA A 16 -2.08 -20.28 -5.55
CA ALA A 16 -0.90 -21.07 -5.20
C ALA A 16 0.17 -21.09 -6.31
N ASP A 17 -0.24 -21.14 -7.57
CA ASP A 17 0.67 -21.09 -8.73
C ASP A 17 1.41 -19.75 -8.78
N ILE A 18 0.70 -18.63 -8.53
CA ILE A 18 1.30 -17.29 -8.46
C ILE A 18 2.34 -17.20 -7.33
N LEU A 19 2.00 -17.64 -6.12
CA LEU A 19 2.93 -17.60 -4.98
C LEU A 19 4.15 -18.51 -5.19
N THR A 20 3.94 -19.66 -5.83
CA THR A 20 5.03 -20.57 -6.21
C THR A 20 5.99 -19.86 -7.15
N TRP A 21 5.50 -19.21 -8.20
CA TRP A 21 6.33 -18.45 -9.14
C TRP A 21 7.14 -17.35 -8.42
N TRP A 22 6.51 -16.58 -7.52
CA TRP A 22 7.23 -15.54 -6.77
C TRP A 22 8.32 -16.09 -5.85
N SER A 23 8.03 -17.16 -5.11
CA SER A 23 8.99 -17.78 -4.19
C SER A 23 10.08 -18.62 -4.86
N THR A 24 9.99 -18.84 -6.18
CA THR A 24 10.95 -19.67 -6.94
C THR A 24 11.61 -18.91 -8.09
N GLU A 25 10.83 -18.48 -9.08
CA GLU A 25 11.33 -17.83 -10.29
C GLU A 25 11.73 -16.38 -10.06
N ALA A 26 10.94 -15.64 -9.27
CA ALA A 26 11.25 -14.24 -8.98
C ALA A 26 12.34 -14.08 -7.90
N PHE A 27 12.56 -15.11 -7.07
CA PHE A 27 13.51 -15.06 -5.98
C PHE A 27 14.88 -15.62 -6.37
N ASN A 28 15.92 -14.80 -6.25
CA ASN A 28 17.30 -15.24 -6.45
C ASN A 28 17.89 -15.81 -5.16
N LYS A 29 17.98 -17.15 -5.10
CA LYS A 29 18.52 -17.88 -3.94
C LYS A 29 20.00 -17.60 -3.67
N SER A 30 20.81 -17.27 -4.68
CA SER A 30 22.25 -17.04 -4.47
C SER A 30 22.53 -15.71 -3.77
N THR A 31 21.70 -14.71 -4.05
CA THR A 31 21.78 -13.37 -3.45
C THR A 31 20.76 -13.16 -2.33
N ASN A 32 19.89 -14.13 -2.06
CA ASN A 32 18.81 -14.05 -1.07
C ASN A 32 17.95 -12.78 -1.21
N GLN A 33 17.53 -12.46 -2.44
CA GLN A 33 16.70 -11.28 -2.77
C GLN A 33 15.90 -11.53 -4.06
N TYR A 34 14.85 -10.75 -4.30
CA TYR A 34 14.08 -10.83 -5.55
C TYR A 34 14.81 -10.12 -6.69
N TYR A 35 14.58 -10.57 -7.93
CA TYR A 35 14.97 -9.79 -9.10
C TYR A 35 14.12 -8.52 -9.18
N GLY A 36 14.77 -7.36 -9.39
CA GLY A 36 14.07 -6.09 -9.57
C GLY A 36 13.28 -6.01 -10.87
N PHE A 37 13.68 -6.79 -11.87
CA PHE A 37 13.05 -6.84 -13.18
C PHE A 37 13.16 -8.23 -13.80
N ILE A 38 12.05 -8.69 -14.37
CA ILE A 38 11.94 -9.88 -15.21
C ILE A 38 11.10 -9.49 -16.42
N ASP A 39 11.62 -9.66 -17.62
CA ASP A 39 10.89 -9.32 -18.84
C ASP A 39 9.80 -10.35 -19.19
N HIS A 40 9.03 -10.06 -20.23
CA HIS A 40 7.93 -10.93 -20.69
C HIS A 40 8.40 -12.28 -21.27
N PHE A 41 9.70 -12.48 -21.49
CA PHE A 41 10.29 -13.76 -21.88
C PHE A 41 10.86 -14.54 -20.68
N GLY A 42 10.74 -14.00 -19.46
CA GLY A 42 11.30 -14.59 -18.25
C GLY A 42 12.79 -14.33 -18.06
N LYS A 43 13.38 -13.40 -18.82
CA LYS A 43 14.79 -13.00 -18.64
C LYS A 43 14.91 -12.13 -17.40
N LYS A 44 15.66 -12.65 -16.43
CA LYS A 44 15.95 -12.00 -15.16
C LYS A 44 17.11 -11.02 -15.32
N ASP A 45 16.94 -9.79 -14.86
CA ASP A 45 18.04 -8.83 -14.73
C ASP A 45 18.55 -8.81 -13.28
N ALA A 46 19.74 -9.39 -13.08
CA ALA A 46 20.37 -9.48 -11.77
C ALA A 46 20.87 -8.13 -11.23
N ASN A 47 20.97 -7.10 -12.10
CA ASN A 47 21.46 -5.78 -11.74
C ASN A 47 20.34 -4.72 -11.65
N ALA A 48 19.10 -5.10 -11.97
CA ALA A 48 17.96 -4.20 -11.90
C ALA A 48 17.78 -3.64 -10.47
N PRO A 49 17.47 -2.35 -10.32
CA PRO A 49 17.10 -1.76 -9.03
C PRO A 49 15.90 -2.46 -8.40
N LEU A 50 15.82 -2.41 -7.08
CA LEU A 50 14.76 -3.02 -6.27
C LEU A 50 13.85 -1.91 -5.74
N GLY A 51 12.57 -1.95 -6.12
CA GLY A 51 11.57 -1.00 -5.66
C GLY A 51 10.90 -1.41 -4.34
N ILE A 52 10.66 -0.44 -3.46
CA ILE A 52 10.02 -0.66 -2.15
C ILE A 52 8.62 -1.23 -2.28
N ILE A 53 7.81 -0.73 -3.22
CA ILE A 53 6.41 -1.15 -3.42
C ILE A 53 6.35 -2.65 -3.72
N MET A 54 7.28 -3.16 -4.55
CA MET A 54 7.35 -4.59 -4.87
C MET A 54 7.57 -5.42 -3.60
N TYR A 55 8.56 -5.06 -2.78
CA TYR A 55 8.85 -5.78 -1.54
C TYR A 55 7.71 -5.69 -0.52
N SER A 56 7.07 -4.54 -0.39
CA SER A 56 5.91 -4.36 0.49
C SER A 56 4.72 -5.23 0.05
N ARG A 57 4.45 -5.31 -1.25
CA ARG A 57 3.40 -6.18 -1.80
C ARG A 57 3.72 -7.67 -1.64
N ILE A 58 4.99 -8.06 -1.77
CA ILE A 58 5.43 -9.43 -1.47
C ILE A 58 5.22 -9.75 0.02
N LEU A 59 5.62 -8.84 0.92
CA LEU A 59 5.42 -9.01 2.36
C LEU A 59 3.93 -9.21 2.68
N TRP A 60 3.07 -8.33 2.16
CA TRP A 60 1.63 -8.43 2.35
C TRP A 60 1.09 -9.76 1.80
N SER A 61 1.43 -10.09 0.54
CA SER A 61 0.89 -11.26 -0.17
C SER A 61 1.20 -12.58 0.54
N PHE A 62 2.46 -12.78 0.96
CA PHE A 62 2.85 -14.00 1.66
C PHE A 62 2.33 -14.04 3.10
N SER A 63 2.13 -12.88 3.72
CA SER A 63 1.49 -12.80 5.04
C SER A 63 0.01 -13.20 4.96
N ALA A 64 -0.75 -12.61 4.04
CA ALA A 64 -2.14 -12.98 3.77
C ALA A 64 -2.28 -14.45 3.36
N ALA A 65 -1.36 -14.95 2.52
CA ALA A 65 -1.31 -16.36 2.13
C ALA A 65 -1.18 -17.29 3.33
N SER A 66 -0.29 -16.93 4.26
CA SER A 66 -0.06 -17.70 5.47
C SER A 66 -1.28 -17.69 6.39
N ILE A 67 -2.05 -16.60 6.45
CA ILE A 67 -3.31 -16.55 7.22
C ILE A 67 -4.32 -17.53 6.63
N PHE A 68 -4.53 -17.47 5.31
CA PHE A 68 -5.54 -18.28 4.63
C PHE A 68 -5.21 -19.77 4.62
N SER A 69 -3.96 -20.12 4.28
CA SER A 69 -3.54 -21.51 4.08
C SER A 69 -2.91 -22.18 5.31
N LYS A 70 -2.53 -21.40 6.33
CA LYS A 70 -1.71 -21.85 7.47
C LYS A 70 -0.38 -22.50 7.06
N ASN A 71 0.15 -22.15 5.88
CA ASN A 71 1.40 -22.68 5.37
C ASN A 71 2.62 -21.96 5.98
N ALA A 72 3.44 -22.71 6.72
CA ALA A 72 4.63 -22.19 7.38
C ALA A 72 5.71 -21.67 6.41
N ASP A 73 5.77 -22.18 5.18
CA ASP A 73 6.73 -21.71 4.18
C ASP A 73 6.40 -20.29 3.72
N TYR A 74 5.12 -19.96 3.58
CA TYR A 74 4.69 -18.59 3.25
C TYR A 74 5.04 -17.61 4.38
N LEU A 75 4.84 -18.01 5.64
CA LEU A 75 5.29 -17.21 6.78
C LEU A 75 6.82 -17.00 6.76
N ASN A 76 7.60 -18.01 6.38
CA ASN A 76 9.05 -17.89 6.27
C ASN A 76 9.47 -16.89 5.18
N VAL A 77 8.77 -16.89 4.03
CA VAL A 77 8.99 -15.88 2.98
C VAL A 77 8.65 -14.48 3.48
N ALA A 78 7.53 -14.31 4.19
CA ALA A 78 7.13 -13.03 4.77
C ALA A 78 8.17 -12.53 5.79
N LYS A 79 8.64 -13.41 6.69
CA LYS A 79 9.71 -13.12 7.67
C LYS A 79 10.98 -12.61 6.99
N GLN A 80 11.44 -13.31 5.94
CA GLN A 80 12.63 -12.90 5.19
C GLN A 80 12.44 -11.56 4.50
N THR A 81 11.25 -11.33 3.93
CA THR A 81 10.92 -10.08 3.24
C THR A 81 10.88 -8.90 4.21
N LYS A 82 10.28 -9.06 5.40
CA LYS A 82 10.28 -8.05 6.48
C LYS A 82 11.70 -7.70 6.91
N ALA A 83 12.54 -8.71 7.14
CA ALA A 83 13.94 -8.49 7.51
C ALA A 83 14.72 -7.78 6.39
N PHE A 84 14.42 -8.07 5.12
CA PHE A 84 15.05 -7.39 3.99
C PHE A 84 14.67 -5.90 3.94
N LEU A 85 13.39 -5.58 4.10
CA LEU A 85 12.88 -4.21 4.17
C LEU A 85 13.57 -3.41 5.28
N GLU A 86 13.61 -3.96 6.49
CA GLU A 86 14.24 -3.33 7.66
C GLU A 86 15.74 -3.09 7.48
N ASN A 87 16.44 -4.03 6.84
CA ASN A 87 17.90 -3.94 6.71
C ASN A 87 18.36 -3.04 5.56
N HIS A 88 17.54 -2.86 4.52
CA HIS A 88 17.99 -2.27 3.26
C HIS A 88 17.16 -1.08 2.77
N PHE A 89 15.86 -1.05 3.07
CA PHE A 89 14.99 0.06 2.66
C PHE A 89 14.70 1.06 3.79
N TYR A 90 14.71 0.62 5.04
CA TYR A 90 14.44 1.50 6.18
C TYR A 90 15.53 2.55 6.36
N ASP A 91 15.13 3.81 6.40
CA ASP A 91 16.02 4.93 6.67
C ASP A 91 16.21 5.10 8.17
N LYS A 92 17.34 4.57 8.68
CA LYS A 92 17.68 4.65 10.11
C LYS A 92 17.95 6.07 10.59
N SER A 93 18.19 7.03 9.68
CA SER A 93 18.50 8.41 10.04
C SER A 93 17.26 9.29 10.19
N ASN A 94 16.27 9.12 9.29
CA ASN A 94 15.08 9.99 9.25
C ASN A 94 13.76 9.24 9.41
N GLY A 95 13.78 7.92 9.61
CA GLY A 95 12.59 7.08 9.60
C GLY A 95 11.94 6.95 8.22
N GLY A 96 10.96 6.06 8.11
CA GLY A 96 10.35 5.70 6.83
C GLY A 96 11.29 4.91 5.91
N TYR A 97 10.88 4.73 4.66
CA TYR A 97 11.52 3.82 3.71
C TYR A 97 11.88 4.52 2.41
N PHE A 98 13.06 4.19 1.87
CA PHE A 98 13.51 4.65 0.57
C PHE A 98 12.61 4.13 -0.56
N TRP A 99 12.55 4.87 -1.66
CA TRP A 99 11.81 4.46 -2.85
C TRP A 99 12.46 3.28 -3.57
N GLU A 100 13.79 3.32 -3.73
CA GLU A 100 14.51 2.35 -4.53
C GLU A 100 15.95 2.14 -4.03
N ILE A 101 16.42 0.90 -4.11
CA ILE A 101 17.79 0.51 -3.82
C ILE A 101 18.41 -0.23 -5.01
N SER A 102 19.74 -0.31 -5.08
CA SER A 102 20.43 -1.09 -6.09
C SER A 102 20.33 -2.59 -5.82
N ALA A 103 20.66 -3.41 -6.81
CA ALA A 103 20.81 -4.85 -6.61
C ALA A 103 21.90 -5.20 -5.56
N GLN A 104 22.85 -4.29 -5.31
CA GLN A 104 23.88 -4.38 -4.27
C GLN A 104 23.43 -3.78 -2.92
N ARG A 105 22.12 -3.49 -2.81
CA ARG A 105 21.44 -3.05 -1.58
C ARG A 105 21.92 -1.70 -1.05
N GLN A 106 22.36 -0.83 -1.95
CA GLN A 106 22.68 0.56 -1.65
C GLN A 106 21.48 1.44 -1.99
N ALA A 107 21.20 2.45 -1.18
CA ALA A 107 20.14 3.40 -1.49
C ALA A 107 20.41 4.11 -2.82
N LEU A 108 19.44 4.11 -3.74
CA LEU A 108 19.54 4.78 -5.05
C LEU A 108 18.63 6.00 -5.10
N ILE A 109 17.35 5.82 -4.76
CA ILE A 109 16.36 6.89 -4.72
C ILE A 109 15.80 6.94 -3.30
N THR A 110 16.23 7.93 -2.53
CA THR A 110 15.92 8.06 -1.10
C THR A 110 14.65 8.88 -0.82
N LYS A 111 13.93 9.32 -1.86
CA LYS A 111 12.65 10.03 -1.70
C LYS A 111 11.67 9.22 -0.86
N LYS A 112 10.92 9.90 0.00
CA LYS A 112 9.85 9.31 0.81
C LYS A 112 8.52 9.56 0.10
N GLN A 113 8.07 8.60 -0.68
CA GLN A 113 6.76 8.66 -1.31
C GLN A 113 5.70 8.16 -0.34
N THR A 114 4.66 8.94 -0.08
CA THR A 114 3.55 8.57 0.83
C THR A 114 2.89 7.26 0.39
N TYR A 115 2.69 7.08 -0.92
CA TYR A 115 2.22 5.82 -1.52
C TYR A 115 3.06 4.62 -1.06
N ALA A 116 4.38 4.72 -1.17
CA ALA A 116 5.28 3.64 -0.78
C ALA A 116 5.24 3.38 0.73
N GLN A 117 5.18 4.45 1.55
CA GLN A 117 5.07 4.31 2.99
C GLN A 117 3.77 3.58 3.38
N ALA A 118 2.64 3.93 2.75
CA ALA A 118 1.37 3.27 2.97
C ALA A 118 1.44 1.76 2.67
N PHE A 119 2.08 1.36 1.56
CA PHE A 119 2.27 -0.06 1.24
C PHE A 119 3.14 -0.79 2.28
N VAL A 120 4.20 -0.15 2.78
CA VAL A 120 5.02 -0.75 3.85
C VAL A 120 4.19 -0.92 5.12
N LEU A 121 3.43 0.10 5.52
CA LEU A 121 2.51 0.04 6.65
C LEU A 121 1.53 -1.14 6.51
N TYR A 122 0.91 -1.24 5.34
CA TYR A 122 -0.05 -2.31 5.02
C TYR A 122 0.57 -3.70 5.12
N GLY A 123 1.76 -3.89 4.52
CA GLY A 123 2.51 -5.14 4.60
C GLY A 123 2.93 -5.51 6.02
N LEU A 124 3.37 -4.54 6.82
CA LEU A 124 3.73 -4.75 8.23
C LEU A 124 2.51 -5.17 9.06
N CYS A 125 1.35 -4.55 8.83
CA CYS A 125 0.11 -4.89 9.53
C CYS A 125 -0.32 -6.34 9.23
N GLU A 126 -0.29 -6.75 7.96
CA GLU A 126 -0.66 -8.11 7.58
C GLU A 126 0.34 -9.15 8.12
N TYR A 127 1.63 -8.81 8.10
CA TYR A 127 2.67 -9.63 8.69
C TYR A 127 2.50 -9.79 10.20
N TYR A 128 2.19 -8.71 10.92
CA TYR A 128 1.87 -8.78 12.35
C TYR A 128 0.67 -9.68 12.61
N ALA A 129 -0.40 -9.57 11.80
CA ALA A 129 -1.62 -10.33 11.98
C ALA A 129 -1.36 -11.85 12.04
N VAL A 130 -0.40 -12.35 11.25
CA VAL A 130 -0.03 -13.78 11.21
C VAL A 130 1.13 -14.15 12.13
N SER A 131 2.14 -13.30 12.26
CA SER A 131 3.39 -13.62 12.97
C SER A 131 3.34 -13.31 14.46
N LYS A 132 2.51 -12.34 14.87
CA LYS A 132 2.53 -11.69 16.19
C LYS A 132 3.89 -11.12 16.58
N ASP A 133 4.68 -10.70 15.58
CA ASP A 133 5.94 -10.00 15.78
C ASP A 133 5.67 -8.56 16.24
N GLU A 134 5.74 -8.33 17.56
CA GLU A 134 5.47 -7.02 18.17
C GLU A 134 6.35 -5.89 17.58
N LYS A 135 7.56 -6.21 17.10
CA LYS A 135 8.39 -5.20 16.44
C LYS A 135 7.72 -4.69 15.17
N ALA A 136 7.09 -5.56 14.38
CA ALA A 136 6.39 -5.13 13.16
C ALA A 136 5.20 -4.21 13.47
N LEU A 137 4.51 -4.43 14.59
CA LEU A 137 3.45 -3.54 15.05
C LEU A 137 4.01 -2.18 15.49
N THR A 138 5.11 -2.17 16.25
CA THR A 138 5.81 -0.93 16.62
C THR A 138 6.24 -0.16 15.37
N ASP A 139 6.92 -0.83 14.43
CA ASP A 139 7.39 -0.23 13.18
C ASP A 139 6.20 0.36 12.36
N ALA A 140 5.04 -0.30 12.36
CA ALA A 140 3.84 0.19 11.69
C ALA A 140 3.26 1.43 12.37
N LEU A 141 3.17 1.45 13.71
CA LEU A 141 2.66 2.61 14.44
C LEU A 141 3.60 3.82 14.31
N GLU A 142 4.91 3.61 14.34
CA GLU A 142 5.90 4.67 14.10
C GLU A 142 5.78 5.23 12.68
N LEU A 143 5.58 4.38 11.68
CA LEU A 143 5.39 4.82 10.30
C LEU A 143 4.06 5.58 10.10
N PHE A 144 3.00 5.16 10.78
CA PHE A 144 1.74 5.91 10.86
C PHE A 144 1.99 7.32 11.41
N ASP A 145 2.68 7.44 12.54
CA ASP A 145 2.95 8.75 13.16
C ASP A 145 3.82 9.63 12.24
N LEU A 146 4.80 9.08 11.53
CA LEU A 146 5.59 9.83 10.54
C LEU A 146 4.73 10.36 9.38
N MET A 147 3.83 9.54 8.86
CA MET A 147 2.90 9.96 7.80
C MET A 147 1.95 11.06 8.29
N GLU A 148 1.44 10.97 9.52
CA GLU A 148 0.59 12.02 10.11
C GLU A 148 1.36 13.33 10.37
N ILE A 149 2.64 13.26 10.71
CA ILE A 149 3.48 14.44 10.95
C ILE A 149 3.82 15.15 9.64
N HIS A 150 4.25 14.39 8.63
CA HIS A 150 4.87 14.95 7.42
C HIS A 150 3.94 14.99 6.22
N SER A 151 3.02 14.02 6.10
CA SER A 151 2.23 13.77 4.88
C SER A 151 0.81 14.34 4.92
N LEU A 152 0.21 14.44 6.11
CA LEU A 152 -1.14 14.97 6.29
C LEU A 152 -1.22 16.47 5.96
N ASP A 153 -2.15 16.83 5.08
CA ASP A 153 -2.60 18.22 4.91
C ASP A 153 -3.57 18.57 6.04
N LYS A 154 -3.10 19.37 7.00
CA LYS A 154 -3.89 19.81 8.16
C LYS A 154 -4.93 20.88 7.84
N GLU A 155 -4.86 21.51 6.66
CA GLU A 155 -5.79 22.56 6.24
C GLU A 155 -6.97 21.97 5.47
N PHE A 156 -6.70 21.14 4.46
CA PHE A 156 -7.75 20.61 3.56
C PHE A 156 -7.98 19.10 3.69
N GLY A 157 -7.24 18.41 4.56
CA GLY A 157 -7.32 16.96 4.73
C GLY A 157 -6.66 16.17 3.60
N GLY A 158 -6.55 14.86 3.84
CA GLY A 158 -5.82 13.89 3.04
C GLY A 158 -4.32 14.14 3.00
N TYR A 159 -3.63 13.47 2.09
CA TYR A 159 -2.17 13.32 2.15
C TYR A 159 -1.52 13.82 0.87
N PHE A 160 -0.40 14.53 1.03
CA PHE A 160 0.49 14.90 -0.06
C PHE A 160 1.37 13.72 -0.49
N GLU A 161 1.94 13.85 -1.68
CA GLU A 161 2.50 12.72 -2.43
C GLU A 161 3.93 12.29 -2.05
N ALA A 162 4.88 13.24 -1.94
CA ALA A 162 6.31 12.89 -1.89
C ALA A 162 7.21 13.92 -1.21
N TYR A 163 8.31 13.41 -0.65
CA TYR A 163 9.29 14.18 0.12
C TYR A 163 10.73 13.75 -0.19
N THR A 164 11.68 14.63 0.13
CA THR A 164 13.10 14.28 0.26
C THR A 164 13.30 13.22 1.35
N GLN A 165 14.52 12.71 1.47
CA GLN A 165 14.87 11.78 2.53
C GLN A 165 14.60 12.34 3.94
N GLU A 166 14.82 13.64 4.13
CA GLU A 166 14.63 14.42 5.35
C GLU A 166 13.20 14.97 5.51
N TRP A 167 12.23 14.44 4.77
CA TRP A 167 10.82 14.84 4.84
C TRP A 167 10.52 16.28 4.45
N THR A 168 11.32 16.87 3.55
CA THR A 168 10.98 18.15 2.90
C THR A 168 10.16 17.89 1.64
N GLN A 169 9.05 18.60 1.44
CA GLN A 169 8.18 18.37 0.29
C GLN A 169 8.92 18.59 -1.05
N LEU A 170 8.70 17.68 -2.01
CA LEU A 170 9.31 17.76 -3.35
C LEU A 170 8.42 18.57 -4.31
N ASP A 171 9.06 19.17 -5.32
CA ASP A 171 8.36 19.79 -6.45
C ASP A 171 7.87 18.76 -7.46
N ASP A 172 8.64 17.70 -7.72
CA ASP A 172 8.23 16.55 -8.55
C ASP A 172 7.83 15.40 -7.64
N VAL A 173 6.53 15.13 -7.60
CA VAL A 173 5.93 14.16 -6.69
C VAL A 173 5.36 12.93 -7.40
N ARG A 174 5.58 12.81 -8.71
CA ARG A 174 5.03 11.73 -9.53
C ARG A 174 5.52 10.35 -9.10
N LEU A 175 4.65 9.34 -9.26
CA LEU A 175 5.00 7.92 -9.08
C LEU A 175 5.76 7.40 -10.31
N SER A 176 5.36 7.84 -11.51
CA SER A 176 5.94 7.46 -12.79
C SER A 176 5.91 8.62 -13.81
N PRO A 177 6.63 8.51 -14.93
CA PRO A 177 6.66 9.57 -15.95
C PRO A 177 5.31 9.88 -16.60
N VAL A 178 4.32 8.97 -16.52
CA VAL A 178 3.00 9.16 -17.12
C VAL A 178 1.99 9.81 -16.17
N ASP A 179 2.33 9.94 -14.88
CA ASP A 179 1.46 10.57 -13.88
C ASP A 179 1.52 12.09 -13.95
N GLN A 180 0.46 12.76 -13.51
CA GLN A 180 0.46 14.21 -13.39
C GLN A 180 1.19 14.66 -12.13
N ASN A 181 1.94 15.76 -12.24
CA ASN A 181 2.69 16.33 -11.12
C ASN A 181 1.78 17.21 -10.24
N ASN A 182 0.82 16.57 -9.58
CA ASN A 182 -0.14 17.21 -8.71
C ASN A 182 0.17 16.93 -7.24
N PRO A 183 -0.08 17.89 -6.33
CA PRO A 183 0.25 17.73 -4.92
C PRO A 183 -0.57 16.62 -4.23
N LYS A 184 -1.74 16.26 -4.78
CA LYS A 184 -2.62 15.21 -4.24
C LYS A 184 -3.20 14.38 -5.39
N SER A 185 -3.27 13.08 -5.18
CA SER A 185 -3.97 12.13 -6.05
C SER A 185 -4.91 11.24 -5.26
N MET A 186 -5.95 10.76 -5.93
CA MET A 186 -6.82 9.71 -5.40
C MET A 186 -6.01 8.45 -5.09
N ASN A 187 -5.08 8.08 -5.97
CA ASN A 187 -4.34 6.82 -5.88
C ASN A 187 -3.54 6.71 -4.57
N THR A 188 -2.75 7.74 -4.24
CA THR A 188 -2.02 7.75 -2.96
C THR A 188 -2.95 7.75 -1.76
N ASN A 189 -4.01 8.57 -1.79
CA ASN A 189 -4.96 8.64 -0.69
C ASN A 189 -5.76 7.33 -0.52
N LEU A 190 -6.01 6.58 -1.59
CA LEU A 190 -6.66 5.26 -1.54
C LEU A 190 -5.81 4.26 -0.78
N HIS A 191 -4.50 4.21 -1.06
CA HIS A 191 -3.63 3.26 -0.37
C HIS A 191 -3.29 3.69 1.06
N VAL A 192 -3.34 4.99 1.39
CA VAL A 192 -3.34 5.42 2.80
C VAL A 192 -4.60 4.91 3.52
N LEU A 193 -5.77 5.01 2.89
CA LEU A 193 -7.04 4.49 3.42
C LEU A 193 -6.98 2.98 3.63
N GLU A 194 -6.48 2.23 2.65
CA GLU A 194 -6.27 0.78 2.73
C GLU A 194 -5.35 0.40 3.91
N ALA A 195 -4.20 1.06 4.00
CA ALA A 195 -3.21 0.78 5.04
C ALA A 195 -3.74 1.10 6.46
N TYR A 196 -4.42 2.24 6.60
CA TYR A 196 -4.97 2.69 7.89
C TYR A 196 -6.16 1.84 8.32
N THR A 197 -6.98 1.37 7.37
CA THR A 197 -8.03 0.37 7.63
C THR A 197 -7.43 -0.86 8.26
N ARG A 198 -6.35 -1.38 7.67
CA ARG A 198 -5.71 -2.58 8.21
C ARG A 198 -5.09 -2.33 9.58
N LEU A 199 -4.38 -1.22 9.78
CA LEU A 199 -3.80 -0.85 11.07
C LEU A 199 -4.87 -0.70 12.16
N LEU A 200 -6.00 -0.06 11.86
CA LEU A 200 -7.11 0.06 12.79
C LEU A 200 -7.67 -1.31 13.17
N SER A 201 -7.89 -2.19 12.18
CA SER A 201 -8.47 -3.52 12.40
C SER A 201 -7.67 -4.39 13.38
N ILE A 202 -6.33 -4.21 13.44
CA ILE A 202 -5.45 -5.00 14.32
C ILE A 202 -5.16 -4.32 15.66
N THR A 203 -5.36 -3.00 15.77
CA THR A 203 -4.99 -2.23 16.99
C THR A 203 -6.15 -1.65 17.76
N GLY A 204 -7.27 -1.32 17.09
CA GLY A 204 -8.33 -0.49 17.66
C GLY A 204 -7.86 0.92 18.06
N ASN A 205 -6.74 1.41 17.52
CA ASN A 205 -6.15 2.67 17.95
C ASN A 205 -7.01 3.88 17.53
N GLU A 206 -7.42 4.69 18.51
CA GLU A 206 -8.31 5.84 18.31
C GLU A 206 -7.72 6.96 17.43
N LYS A 207 -6.40 7.14 17.42
CA LYS A 207 -5.75 8.10 16.50
C LYS A 207 -5.90 7.63 15.06
N VAL A 208 -5.65 6.34 14.81
CA VAL A 208 -5.79 5.71 13.48
C VAL A 208 -7.26 5.77 13.05
N LYS A 209 -8.20 5.50 13.96
CA LYS A 209 -9.64 5.63 13.70
C LYS A 209 -10.03 7.03 13.28
N THR A 210 -9.51 8.04 13.97
CA THR A 210 -9.76 9.45 13.64
C THR A 210 -9.20 9.79 12.26
N ALA A 211 -7.95 9.43 11.98
CA ALA A 211 -7.32 9.70 10.69
C ALA A 211 -8.05 9.00 9.53
N LEU A 212 -8.41 7.73 9.70
CA LEU A 212 -9.18 6.97 8.71
C LEU A 212 -10.57 7.55 8.47
N THR A 213 -11.25 8.01 9.52
CA THR A 213 -12.57 8.67 9.40
C THR A 213 -12.45 9.95 8.58
N ASN A 214 -11.47 10.80 8.89
CA ASN A 214 -11.21 12.04 8.15
C ASN A 214 -10.89 11.77 6.68
N LEU A 215 -10.10 10.72 6.41
CA LEU A 215 -9.75 10.34 5.04
C LEU A 215 -10.96 9.81 4.27
N ALA A 216 -11.82 9.00 4.89
CA ALA A 216 -13.07 8.56 4.26
C ALA A 216 -14.00 9.75 3.94
N GLU A 217 -14.05 10.78 4.79
CA GLU A 217 -14.78 12.02 4.49
C GLU A 217 -14.19 12.78 3.29
N VAL A 218 -12.87 12.82 3.14
CA VAL A 218 -12.20 13.37 1.95
C VAL A 218 -12.65 12.65 0.67
N PHE A 219 -12.79 11.32 0.73
CA PHE A 219 -13.27 10.55 -0.42
C PHE A 219 -14.67 10.99 -0.86
N TYR A 220 -15.62 11.12 0.06
CA TYR A 220 -16.97 11.59 -0.27
C TYR A 220 -17.04 13.03 -0.73
N LYS A 221 -16.22 13.89 -0.12
CA LYS A 221 -16.33 15.33 -0.34
C LYS A 221 -15.68 15.75 -1.64
N TYR A 222 -14.60 15.08 -2.04
CA TYR A 222 -13.72 15.58 -3.10
C TYR A 222 -13.37 14.56 -4.17
N ILE A 223 -13.24 13.27 -3.83
CA ILE A 223 -12.70 12.27 -4.76
C ILE A 223 -13.80 11.61 -5.60
N ILE A 224 -14.89 11.20 -4.95
CA ILE A 224 -16.03 10.58 -5.62
C ILE A 224 -16.87 11.70 -6.26
N ASP A 225 -16.99 11.67 -7.58
CA ASP A 225 -17.84 12.59 -8.31
C ASP A 225 -19.30 12.10 -8.31
N LYS A 226 -20.22 13.00 -8.65
CA LYS A 226 -21.68 12.75 -8.65
C LYS A 226 -22.14 11.67 -9.63
N ASP A 227 -21.31 11.31 -10.61
CA ASP A 227 -21.58 10.25 -11.59
C ASP A 227 -21.04 8.88 -11.16
N GLY A 228 -20.44 8.80 -9.97
CA GLY A 228 -19.88 7.57 -9.39
C GLY A 228 -18.43 7.30 -9.79
N HIS A 229 -17.83 8.11 -10.67
CA HIS A 229 -16.42 7.99 -11.02
C HIS A 229 -15.51 8.73 -10.04
N LEU A 230 -14.25 8.32 -9.98
CA LEU A 230 -13.24 8.99 -9.18
C LEU A 230 -12.54 10.09 -9.98
N GLN A 231 -12.39 11.25 -9.35
CA GLN A 231 -11.46 12.28 -9.79
C GLN A 231 -10.03 11.87 -9.37
N LEU A 232 -9.06 11.94 -10.30
CA LEU A 232 -7.77 11.27 -10.11
C LEU A 232 -6.68 12.15 -9.51
N PHE A 233 -6.60 13.42 -9.92
CA PHE A 233 -5.53 14.35 -9.55
C PHE A 233 -6.09 15.72 -9.18
N PHE A 234 -5.50 16.33 -8.15
CA PHE A 234 -6.04 17.54 -7.52
C PHE A 234 -4.95 18.57 -7.23
N ASP A 235 -5.32 19.84 -7.19
CA ASP A 235 -4.52 20.85 -6.50
C ASP A 235 -4.61 20.70 -4.97
N LYS A 236 -3.95 21.60 -4.22
CA LYS A 236 -3.95 21.54 -2.75
C LYS A 236 -5.35 21.67 -2.15
N ASN A 237 -6.26 22.37 -2.83
CA ASN A 237 -7.59 22.69 -2.37
C ASN A 237 -8.63 21.66 -2.83
N TRP A 238 -8.18 20.50 -3.35
CA TRP A 238 -9.03 19.45 -3.90
C TRP A 238 -9.82 19.85 -5.16
N ASN A 239 -9.36 20.85 -5.91
CA ASN A 239 -9.94 21.09 -7.24
C ASN A 239 -9.39 20.07 -8.23
N SER A 240 -10.27 19.33 -8.88
CA SER A 240 -9.91 18.37 -9.92
C SER A 240 -9.14 19.02 -11.07
N GLN A 241 -8.06 18.38 -11.49
CA GLN A 241 -7.19 18.87 -12.57
C GLN A 241 -7.38 18.08 -13.87
N VAL A 242 -8.10 16.96 -13.81
CA VAL A 242 -8.34 16.06 -14.95
C VAL A 242 -9.78 15.60 -15.02
N ARG A 243 -10.19 15.12 -16.19
CA ARG A 243 -11.49 14.48 -16.42
C ARG A 243 -11.36 13.03 -16.86
N GLU A 244 -10.18 12.44 -16.67
CA GLU A 244 -9.94 11.04 -17.00
C GLU A 244 -10.58 10.14 -15.94
N HIS A 245 -11.12 9.01 -16.38
CA HIS A 245 -11.68 8.00 -15.50
C HIS A 245 -10.79 6.77 -15.49
N SER A 246 -10.67 6.15 -14.32
CA SER A 246 -9.92 4.92 -14.13
C SER A 246 -10.83 3.84 -13.56
N TYR A 247 -11.50 3.10 -14.44
CA TYR A 247 -12.47 2.06 -14.06
C TYR A 247 -11.91 1.03 -13.08
N GLY A 248 -10.61 0.71 -13.17
CA GLY A 248 -9.94 -0.17 -12.22
C GLY A 248 -9.88 0.39 -10.80
N HIS A 249 -9.60 1.68 -10.67
CA HIS A 249 -9.58 2.35 -9.37
C HIS A 249 -11.01 2.63 -8.86
N ASP A 250 -11.97 2.87 -9.76
CA ASP A 250 -13.39 3.03 -9.39
C ASP A 250 -13.87 1.76 -8.66
N ILE A 251 -13.65 0.58 -9.27
CA ILE A 251 -14.08 -0.68 -8.67
C ILE A 251 -13.25 -1.04 -7.43
N GLU A 252 -11.94 -0.76 -7.42
CA GLU A 252 -11.07 -0.99 -6.25
C GLU A 252 -11.50 -0.15 -5.05
N THR A 253 -11.75 1.14 -5.27
CA THR A 253 -12.22 2.07 -4.22
C THR A 253 -13.56 1.65 -3.66
N SER A 254 -14.47 1.10 -4.48
CA SER A 254 -15.81 0.71 -4.01
C SER A 254 -15.77 -0.28 -2.83
N TRP A 255 -14.86 -1.26 -2.86
CA TRP A 255 -14.80 -2.28 -1.81
C TRP A 255 -13.82 -1.88 -0.70
N LEU A 256 -12.73 -1.16 -1.01
CA LEU A 256 -11.81 -0.65 0.01
C LEU A 256 -12.45 0.42 0.90
N LEU A 257 -13.22 1.34 0.31
CA LEU A 257 -13.93 2.36 1.08
C LEU A 257 -15.03 1.74 1.96
N TRP A 258 -15.69 0.70 1.47
CA TRP A 258 -16.63 -0.08 2.27
C TRP A 258 -15.93 -0.74 3.47
N ASP A 259 -14.82 -1.44 3.25
CA ASP A 259 -14.05 -2.10 4.31
C ASP A 259 -13.54 -1.10 5.37
N ALA A 260 -13.08 0.08 4.92
CA ALA A 260 -12.69 1.17 5.81
C ALA A 260 -13.83 1.59 6.75
N ILE A 261 -15.03 1.78 6.20
CA ILE A 261 -16.18 2.26 6.97
C ILE A 261 -16.75 1.19 7.89
N GLU A 262 -16.75 -0.07 7.45
CA GLU A 262 -17.06 -1.19 8.33
C GLU A 262 -16.09 -1.26 9.50
N THR A 263 -14.80 -1.08 9.25
CA THR A 263 -13.75 -1.08 10.28
C THR A 263 -13.85 0.11 11.23
N ILE A 264 -14.20 1.31 10.74
CA ILE A 264 -14.50 2.47 11.60
C ILE A 264 -15.71 2.17 12.51
N GLY A 265 -16.70 1.44 12.02
CA GLY A 265 -17.95 1.15 12.73
C GLY A 265 -18.90 2.34 12.81
N ASN A 266 -18.87 3.25 11.82
CA ASN A 266 -19.73 4.43 11.77
C ASN A 266 -20.97 4.18 10.90
N GLU A 267 -22.11 3.90 11.54
CA GLU A 267 -23.39 3.60 10.87
C GLU A 267 -23.90 4.74 9.96
N SER A 268 -23.60 6.00 10.28
CA SER A 268 -24.01 7.13 9.44
C SER A 268 -23.24 7.16 8.11
N MET A 269 -21.94 6.82 8.14
CA MET A 269 -21.12 6.73 6.93
C MET A 269 -21.52 5.51 6.08
N LYS A 270 -21.84 4.37 6.72
CA LYS A 270 -22.37 3.18 6.02
C LYS A 270 -23.63 3.51 5.23
N ALA A 271 -24.56 4.27 5.81
CA ALA A 271 -25.78 4.69 5.13
C ALA A 271 -25.53 5.58 3.91
N ASN A 272 -24.44 6.36 3.91
CA ASN A 272 -24.06 7.21 2.79
C ASN A 272 -23.43 6.42 1.63
N ILE A 273 -22.64 5.35 1.88
CA ILE A 273 -22.09 4.50 0.78
C ILE A 273 -23.19 3.98 -0.13
N ASN A 274 -24.26 3.43 0.46
CA ASN A 274 -25.35 2.81 -0.29
C ASN A 274 -26.08 3.77 -1.26
N ARG A 275 -25.73 5.06 -1.25
CA ARG A 275 -26.29 6.09 -2.12
C ARG A 275 -25.28 6.68 -3.11
N SER A 276 -23.99 6.39 -2.93
CA SER A 276 -22.90 6.98 -3.72
C SER A 276 -22.41 6.08 -4.87
N PHE A 277 -22.84 4.81 -4.92
CA PHE A 277 -22.57 3.86 -5.99
C PHE A 277 -23.87 3.26 -6.53
#